data_AF-A0A5C4WQ45-F1
#
_entry.id   AF-A0A5C4WQ45-F1
#
_cell.length_a   1.000
_cell.length_b   1.000
_cell.length_c   1.000
_cell.angle_alpha   90.00
_cell.angle_beta   90.00
_cell.angle_gamma   90.00
#
_symmetry.space_group_name_H-M   'P 1'
#
loop_
_entity.id
_entity.type
_entity.pdbx_description
1 polymer ?
#
loop_
_entity_poly.entity_id
_entity_poly.type
_entity_poly.pdbx_seq_one_letter_code
_entity_poly.pdbx_strand_id
1 'polypeptide(L)' 'AFAGFYGVALAASAMMATTAMQLAIDAFGPISDNAGGIAEMSEQEPIVRERTDILDSVGNTTAATGKG' A
#
# COMPACT_ATOMS: atom_id res chain seq x y z
N ALA A 1 35.24 -5.30 10.41
CA ALA A 1 33.81 -5.68 10.40
C ALA A 1 32.99 -4.50 10.94
N PHE A 2 31.87 -4.13 10.31
CA PHE A 2 31.31 -2.78 10.44
C PHE A 2 30.64 -2.41 11.78
N ALA A 3 30.02 -3.33 12.54
CA ALA A 3 29.56 -3.05 13.92
C ALA A 3 28.95 -4.28 14.67
N GLY A 4 29.17 -5.52 14.20
CA GLY A 4 28.54 -6.70 14.82
C GLY A 4 27.01 -6.57 14.93
N PHE A 5 26.42 -6.97 16.06
CA PHE A 5 24.97 -6.88 16.29
C PHE A 5 24.42 -5.45 16.26
N TYR A 6 25.23 -4.45 16.65
CA TYR A 6 24.81 -3.05 16.55
C TYR A 6 24.60 -2.64 15.08
N GLY A 7 25.45 -3.14 14.17
CA GLY A 7 25.30 -2.95 12.73
C GLY A 7 24.04 -3.62 12.17
N VAL A 8 23.67 -4.80 12.67
CA VAL A 8 22.43 -5.48 12.29
C VAL A 8 21.21 -4.68 12.73
N ALA A 9 21.19 -4.19 13.98
CA ALA A 9 20.10 -3.39 14.50
C ALA A 9 19.93 -2.05 13.75
N LEU A 10 21.03 -1.40 13.41
CA LEU A 10 21.02 -0.17 12.60
C LEU A 10 20.54 -0.43 11.16
N ALA A 11 20.98 -1.52 10.53
CA ALA A 11 20.53 -1.88 9.18
C ALA A 11 19.02 -2.15 9.14
N ALA A 12 18.48 -2.87 10.13
CA ALA A 12 17.04 -3.09 10.25
C ALA A 12 16.27 -1.77 10.48
N SER A 13 16.78 -0.89 11.33
CA SER A 13 16.17 0.43 11.58
C SER A 13 16.19 1.31 10.32
N ALA A 14 17.28 1.27 9.55
CA ALA A 14 17.42 2.02 8.31
C ALA A 14 16.48 1.54 7.20
N MET A 15 16.22 0.23 7.12
CA MET A 15 15.22 -0.33 6.19
C MET A 15 13.82 0.23 6.48
N MET A 16 13.52 0.55 7.75
CA MET A 16 12.28 1.15 8.20
C MET A 16 12.30 2.69 8.21
N ALA A 17 13.34 3.34 7.69
CA ALA A 17 13.44 4.81 7.70
C ALA A 17 12.30 5.49 6.91
N THR A 18 11.72 4.79 5.93
CA THR A 18 10.63 5.26 5.07
C THR A 18 9.28 4.63 5.41
N THR A 19 9.12 4.01 6.58
CA THR A 19 7.90 3.26 6.95
C THR A 19 6.62 4.11 6.84
N ALA A 20 6.68 5.41 7.12
CA ALA A 20 5.51 6.28 6.97
C ALA A 20 4.97 6.32 5.52
N MET A 21 5.85 6.36 4.52
CA MET A 21 5.45 6.33 3.11
C MET A 21 4.95 4.94 2.70
N GLN A 22 5.60 3.88 3.19
CA GLN A 22 5.17 2.50 2.92
C GLN A 22 3.76 2.25 3.47
N LEU A 23 3.49 2.67 4.71
CA LEU A 23 2.17 2.54 5.32
C LEU A 23 1.10 3.34 4.58
N ALA A 24 1.42 4.56 4.12
CA ALA A 24 0.47 5.37 3.35
C ALA A 24 0.07 4.68 2.04
N ILE A 25 1.03 4.07 1.35
CA ILE A 25 0.82 3.41 0.06
C ILE A 25 0.17 2.01 0.23
N ASP A 26 0.39 1.34 1.36
CA ASP A 26 -0.32 0.10 1.72
C ASP A 26 -1.79 0.40 2.08
N ALA A 27 -2.03 1.42 2.91
CA ALA A 27 -3.38 1.84 3.30
C ALA A 27 -4.22 2.36 2.12
N PHE A 28 -3.58 2.87 1.07
CA PHE A 28 -4.25 3.30 -0.14
C PHE A 28 -5.05 2.17 -0.84
N GLY A 29 -4.57 0.92 -0.78
CA GLY A 29 -5.23 -0.22 -1.43
C GLY A 29 -6.62 -0.50 -0.87
N PRO A 30 -6.77 -0.80 0.43
CA PRO A 30 -8.07 -1.01 1.06
C PRO A 30 -9.03 0.18 0.92
N ILE A 31 -8.53 1.41 0.83
CA ILE A 31 -9.37 2.60 0.57
C ILE A 31 -9.94 2.56 -0.85
N SER A 32 -9.10 2.22 -1.84
CA SER A 32 -9.50 2.16 -3.25
C SER A 32 -10.48 1.02 -3.53
N ASP A 33 -10.26 -0.15 -2.93
CA ASP A 33 -11.16 -1.30 -2.99
C ASP A 33 -12.56 -0.94 -2.46
N ASN A 34 -12.62 -0.37 -1.24
CA ASN A 34 -13.89 0.07 -0.64
C ASN A 34 -14.60 1.15 -1.49
N ALA A 35 -13.85 2.06 -2.09
CA ALA A 35 -14.42 3.05 -3.00
C ALA A 35 -15.06 2.39 -4.24
N GLY A 36 -14.42 1.36 -4.80
CA GLY A 36 -14.98 0.59 -5.91
C GLY A 36 -16.23 -0.20 -5.52
N GLY A 37 -16.22 -0.83 -4.33
CA GLY A 37 -17.39 -1.49 -3.78
C GLY A 37 -18.58 -0.54 -3.58
N ILE A 38 -18.33 0.67 -3.06
CA ILE A 38 -19.36 1.71 -2.91
C ILE A 38 -19.89 2.16 -4.27
N ALA A 39 -19.02 2.35 -5.27
CA ALA A 39 -19.42 2.76 -6.61
C ALA A 39 -20.35 1.73 -7.27
N GLU A 40 -20.06 0.43 -7.09
CA GLU A 40 -20.88 -0.68 -7.57
C GLU A 40 -22.22 -0.77 -6.82
N MET A 41 -22.20 -0.74 -5.49
CA MET A 41 -23.42 -0.83 -4.67
C MET A 41 -24.36 0.37 -4.83
N SER A 42 -23.84 1.53 -5.23
CA SER A 42 -24.62 2.76 -5.40
C SER A 42 -25.04 3.02 -6.85
N GLU A 43 -24.81 2.07 -7.76
CA GLU A 43 -25.13 2.17 -9.20
C GLU A 43 -24.58 3.46 -9.85
N GLN A 44 -23.35 3.84 -9.49
CA GLN A 44 -22.68 5.01 -10.07
C GLN A 44 -22.38 4.80 -11.56
N GLU A 45 -22.05 5.88 -12.28
CA GLU A 45 -21.64 5.80 -13.68
C GLU A 45 -20.47 4.79 -13.85
N PRO A 46 -20.45 3.97 -14.93
CA PRO A 46 -19.44 2.94 -15.14
C PRO A 46 -17.99 3.43 -15.05
N ILE A 47 -17.76 4.69 -15.44
CA ILE A 47 -16.45 5.33 -15.37
C ILE A 47 -15.91 5.47 -13.94
N VAL A 48 -16.78 5.53 -12.93
CA VAL A 48 -16.37 5.58 -11.52
C VAL A 48 -15.79 4.22 -11.12
N ARG A 49 -16.46 3.12 -11.48
CA ARG A 49 -15.97 1.75 -11.22
C ARG A 49 -14.67 1.46 -11.97
N GLU A 50 -14.61 1.81 -13.26
CA GLU A 50 -13.40 1.66 -14.08
C GLU A 50 -12.19 2.35 -13.44
N ARG A 51 -12.38 3.58 -12.94
CA ARG A 51 -11.31 4.31 -12.25
C ARG A 51 -10.92 3.66 -10.94
N THR A 52 -11.88 3.24 -10.11
CA THR A 52 -11.58 2.58 -8.84
C THR A 52 -10.90 1.23 -9.02
N ASP A 53 -11.20 0.48 -10.09
CA ASP A 53 -10.56 -0.80 -10.40
C ASP A 53 -9.08 -0.62 -10.76
N ILE A 54 -8.76 0.45 -11.49
CA ILE A 54 -7.37 0.82 -11.77
C ILE A 54 -6.64 1.13 -10.46
N LEU A 55 -7.26 1.90 -9.56
CA LEU A 55 -6.66 2.26 -8.27
C LEU A 55 -6.49 1.05 -7.33
N ASP A 56 -7.48 0.16 -7.27
CA ASP A 56 -7.39 -1.09 -6.51
C ASP A 56 -6.27 -2.00 -7.03
N SER A 57 -6.08 -2.10 -8.35
CA SER A 57 -4.97 -2.88 -8.92
C SER A 57 -3.59 -2.37 -8.45
N VAL A 58 -3.43 -1.05 -8.31
CA VAL A 58 -2.22 -0.44 -7.74
C VAL A 58 -2.12 -0.79 -6.25
N GLY A 59 -3.22 -0.68 -5.51
CA GLY A 59 -3.33 -1.07 -4.10
C GLY A 59 -2.92 -2.52 -3.81
N ASN A 60 -3.30 -3.44 -4.68
CA ASN A 60 -2.94 -4.85 -4.55
C ASN A 60 -1.42 -5.08 -4.73
N THR A 61 -0.80 -4.31 -5.62
CA THR A 61 0.67 -4.35 -5.83
C THR A 61 1.42 -3.76 -4.63
N THR A 62 0.89 -2.68 -4.04
CA THR A 62 1.52 -2.01 -2.90
C THR A 62 1.38 -2.82 -1.62
N ALA A 63 0.24 -3.47 -1.41
CA ALA A 63 0.03 -4.40 -0.31
C ALA A 63 0.94 -5.64 -0.39
N ALA A 64 1.25 -6.11 -1.60
CA ALA A 64 2.25 -7.17 -1.78
C ALA A 64 3.66 -6.68 -1.40
N THR A 65 4.00 -5.43 -1.73
CA THR A 65 5.30 -4.83 -1.40
C THR A 65 5.47 -4.59 0.10
N GLY A 66 4.43 -4.16 0.80
CA GLY A 66 4.47 -3.92 2.26
C GLY A 66 4.58 -5.18 3.12
N LYS A 67 4.37 -6.37 2.55
CA LYS A 67 4.52 -7.66 3.26
C LYS A 67 5.94 -8.22 3.25
N GLY A 68 6.83 -7.67 2.40
CA GLY A 68 8.23 -8.07 2.28
C GLY A 68 9.14 -7.23 3.15
#